data_AF-A0A081MYC5-F1
#
_entry.id   AF-A0A081MYC5-F1
#
_cell.length_a   1.000
_cell.length_b   1.000
_cell.length_c   1.000
_cell.angle_alpha   90.00
_cell.angle_beta   90.00
_cell.angle_gamma   90.00
#
_symmetry.space_group_name_H-M   'P 1'
#
loop_
_entity.id
_entity.type
_entity.pdbx_description
1 polymer ?
#
loop_
_entity_poly.entity_id
_entity_poly.type
_entity_poly.pdbx_seq_one_letter_code
_entity_poly.pdbx_strand_id
1 'polypeptide(L)'
;MASINTESPLRATTETLDAIQCPTCNGSGKLSGLFYRNIECDHCDAVGYVQLMTGQWLDSYSATRIEKAREQEEVIRKQKALQAARERKNTGTPDNWILKNNLRLD
;
A
#
# COMPACT_ATOMS: atom_id res chain seq x y z
N MET A 1 -11.31 -8.82 -23.98
CA MET A 1 -11.18 -8.92 -22.51
C MET A 1 -9.75 -8.54 -22.16
N ALA A 2 -9.52 -7.31 -21.72
CA ALA A 2 -8.18 -6.84 -21.40
C ALA A 2 -7.75 -7.46 -20.06
N SER A 3 -6.70 -8.27 -20.08
CA SER A 3 -5.98 -8.67 -18.87
C SER A 3 -5.56 -7.41 -18.14
N ILE A 4 -6.21 -7.11 -17.04
CA ILE A 4 -5.69 -6.13 -16.09
C ILE A 4 -4.43 -6.80 -15.55
N ASN A 5 -3.26 -6.36 -16.00
CA ASN A 5 -2.00 -6.80 -15.40
C ASN A 5 -2.16 -6.63 -13.89
N THR A 6 -2.11 -7.75 -13.19
CA THR A 6 -2.29 -7.88 -11.73
C THR A 6 -1.05 -7.39 -10.98
N GLU A 7 -0.28 -6.52 -11.62
CA GLU A 7 0.98 -6.00 -11.13
C GLU A 7 0.69 -4.76 -10.30
N SER A 8 1.36 -4.68 -9.16
CA SER A 8 1.19 -3.57 -8.24
C SER A 8 1.67 -2.29 -8.96
N PRO A 9 0.87 -1.21 -9.03
CA PRO A 9 1.24 -0.02 -9.81
C PRO A 9 2.57 0.59 -9.36
N LEU A 10 2.94 0.44 -8.08
CA LEU A 10 4.25 0.83 -7.58
C LEU A 10 5.35 0.00 -8.23
N ARG A 11 5.21 -1.33 -8.25
CA ARG A 11 6.19 -2.24 -8.84
C ARG A 11 6.40 -1.95 -10.33
N ALA A 12 5.32 -1.79 -11.08
CA ALA A 12 5.41 -1.43 -12.51
C ALA A 12 6.14 -0.09 -12.71
N THR A 13 5.88 0.89 -11.85
CA THR A 13 6.52 2.21 -11.91
C THR A 13 8.00 2.13 -11.55
N THR A 14 8.37 1.40 -10.49
CA THR A 14 9.77 1.26 -10.07
C THR A 14 10.60 0.48 -11.09
N GLU A 15 10.02 -0.55 -11.74
CA GLU A 15 10.68 -1.28 -12.82
C GLU A 15 10.90 -0.38 -14.05
N THR A 16 9.92 0.46 -14.40
CA THR A 16 10.06 1.40 -15.53
C THR A 16 11.11 2.49 -15.28
N LEU A 17 11.31 2.88 -14.02
CA LEU A 17 12.23 3.94 -13.62
C LEU A 17 13.62 3.44 -13.23
N ASP A 18 13.89 2.13 -13.36
CA ASP A 18 15.08 1.49 -12.80
C ASP A 18 15.32 1.92 -11.35
N ALA A 19 14.27 1.93 -10.53
CA ALA A 19 14.31 2.36 -9.14
C ALA A 19 14.28 1.15 -8.20
N ILE A 20 15.14 1.16 -7.19
CA ILE A 20 15.18 0.17 -6.11
C ILE A 20 14.81 0.79 -4.78
N GLN A 21 14.38 -0.05 -3.83
CA GLN A 21 14.17 0.40 -2.46
C GLN A 21 15.47 0.96 -1.89
N CYS A 22 15.36 2.12 -1.24
CA CYS A 22 16.47 2.73 -0.55
C CYS A 22 16.94 1.79 0.58
N PRO A 23 18.22 1.37 0.60
CA PRO A 23 18.72 0.41 1.58
C PRO A 23 18.72 0.98 3.01
N THR A 24 18.77 2.30 3.14
CA THR A 24 18.82 2.99 4.44
C THR A 24 17.46 2.99 5.14
N CYS A 25 16.35 3.15 4.39
CA CYS A 25 15.00 3.23 4.96
C CYS A 25 14.06 2.09 4.50
N ASN A 26 14.59 1.12 3.75
CA ASN A 26 13.86 -0.05 3.23
C ASN A 26 12.54 0.31 2.54
N GLY A 27 12.57 1.29 1.63
CA GLY A 27 11.36 1.65 0.86
C GLY A 27 10.41 2.64 1.54
N SER A 28 10.60 2.93 2.83
CA SER A 28 9.61 3.71 3.60
C SER A 28 9.72 5.22 3.38
N GLY A 29 10.90 5.72 3.01
CA GLY A 29 11.21 7.15 2.98
C GLY A 29 11.48 7.76 4.36
N LYS A 30 11.36 6.97 5.43
CA LYS A 30 11.47 7.45 6.81
C LYS A 30 12.34 6.54 7.66
N LEU A 31 13.05 7.13 8.61
CA LEU A 31 13.81 6.43 9.63
C LEU A 31 13.05 6.49 10.96
N SER A 32 12.98 5.35 11.62
CA SER A 32 12.40 5.23 12.96
C SER A 32 13.37 4.44 13.82
N GLY A 33 13.67 5.00 14.99
CA GLY A 33 14.49 4.38 16.03
C GLY A 33 13.77 4.40 17.38
N LEU A 34 14.45 3.94 18.42
CA LEU A 34 13.87 3.92 19.77
C LEU A 34 13.55 5.34 20.28
N PHE A 35 14.38 6.32 19.92
CA PHE A 35 14.32 7.70 20.43
C PHE A 35 13.85 8.74 19.41
N TYR A 36 13.58 8.33 18.17
CA TYR A 36 13.12 9.22 17.11
C TYR A 36 12.15 8.50 16.19
N ARG A 37 11.11 9.19 15.73
CA ARG A 37 10.09 8.63 14.84
C ARG A 37 9.94 9.51 13.62
N ASN A 38 9.75 8.88 12.47
CA ASN A 38 9.40 9.55 11.22
C ASN A 38 10.41 10.62 10.77
N ILE A 39 11.70 10.44 11.05
CA ILE A 39 12.74 11.30 10.45
C ILE A 39 12.78 11.00 8.96
N GLU A 40 12.83 12.02 8.11
CA GLU A 40 12.95 11.83 6.67
C GLU A 40 14.30 11.19 6.32
N CYS A 41 14.28 10.23 5.39
CA CYS A 41 15.51 9.57 4.99
C CYS A 41 16.25 10.45 3.97
N ASP A 42 17.33 11.09 4.42
CA ASP A 42 18.18 11.90 3.55
C ASP A 42 18.68 11.10 2.35
N HIS A 43 19.09 9.83 2.53
CA HIS A 43 19.63 8.99 1.44
C HIS A 43 18.64 8.74 0.27
N CYS A 44 17.36 9.05 0.40
CA CYS A 44 16.44 8.99 -0.73
C CYS A 44 15.53 10.21 -0.83
N ASP A 45 15.91 11.31 -0.17
CA ASP A 45 15.10 12.54 -0.10
C ASP A 45 13.64 12.26 0.27
N ALA A 46 13.44 11.43 1.31
CA ALA A 46 12.14 10.95 1.77
C ALA A 46 11.27 10.13 0.78
N VAL A 47 11.74 9.87 -0.45
CA VAL A 47 10.98 9.12 -1.48
C VAL A 47 10.84 7.63 -1.13
N GLY A 48 11.88 7.06 -0.50
CA GLY A 48 11.98 5.64 -0.19
C GLY A 48 12.67 4.80 -1.28
N TYR A 49 12.96 5.38 -2.44
CA TYR A 49 13.57 4.70 -3.57
C TYR A 49 14.77 5.48 -4.10
N VAL A 50 15.73 4.77 -4.68
CA VAL A 50 16.94 5.31 -5.31
C VAL A 50 17.13 4.67 -6.69
N GLN A 51 17.90 5.32 -7.56
CA GLN A 51 18.19 4.78 -8.88
C GLN A 51 19.10 3.55 -8.79
N LEU A 52 18.75 2.46 -9.48
CA LEU A 52 19.41 1.16 -9.42
C LEU A 52 20.89 1.23 -9.81
N MET A 53 21.22 1.96 -10.87
CA MET A 53 22.57 1.99 -11.43
C MET A 53 23.54 2.87 -10.63
N THR A 54 23.05 3.98 -10.07
CA THR A 54 23.89 5.00 -9.45
C THR A 54 23.76 5.03 -7.93
N GLY A 55 22.69 4.45 -7.38
CA GLY A 55 22.34 4.58 -5.96
C GLY A 55 21.93 6.01 -5.57
N GLN A 56 21.81 6.92 -6.53
CA GLN A 56 21.47 8.32 -6.27
C GLN A 56 19.98 8.53 -6.09
N TRP A 57 19.62 9.69 -5.54
CA TRP A 57 18.23 10.09 -5.40
C TRP A 57 17.58 10.22 -6.77
N LEU A 58 16.30 9.91 -6.81
CA LEU A 58 15.52 10.05 -8.02
C LEU A 58 15.33 11.53 -8.33
N ASP A 59 15.27 11.87 -9.61
CA ASP A 59 14.83 13.20 -10.02
C ASP A 59 13.38 13.47 -9.56
N SER A 60 13.00 14.74 -9.53
CA SER A 60 11.68 15.15 -9.01
C SER A 60 10.51 14.55 -9.80
N TYR A 61 10.66 14.31 -11.09
CA TYR A 61 9.63 13.71 -11.93
C TYR A 61 9.46 12.22 -11.58
N SER A 62 10.55 11.48 -11.49
CA SER A 62 10.60 10.07 -11.09
C SER A 62 10.07 9.87 -9.67
N ALA A 63 10.45 10.74 -8.73
CA ALA A 63 9.93 10.75 -7.36
C ALA A 63 8.41 10.93 -7.33
N THR A 64 7.89 11.92 -8.07
CA THR A 64 6.44 12.18 -8.17
C THR A 64 5.68 11.00 -8.75
N ARG A 65 6.26 10.29 -9.73
CA ARG A 65 5.64 9.09 -10.30
C ARG A 65 5.54 7.96 -9.30
N ILE A 66 6.57 7.73 -8.50
CA ILE A 66 6.57 6.73 -7.43
C ILE A 66 5.50 7.08 -6.38
N GLU A 67 5.42 8.34 -5.97
CA GLU A 67 4.40 8.79 -5.00
C GLU A 67 2.98 8.52 -5.51
N LYS A 68 2.67 8.93 -6.75
CA LYS A 68 1.36 8.64 -7.37
C LYS A 68 1.07 7.14 -7.46
N ALA A 69 2.07 6.33 -7.76
CA ALA A 69 1.90 4.88 -7.82
C ALA A 69 1.59 4.29 -6.44
N ARG A 70 2.23 4.79 -5.37
CA ARG A 70 1.92 4.41 -3.98
C ARG A 70 0.50 4.79 -3.59
N GLU A 71 0.05 5.98 -3.94
CA GLU A 71 -1.32 6.43 -3.68
C GLU A 71 -2.34 5.51 -4.37
N GLN A 72 -2.10 5.15 -5.63
CA GLN A 72 -2.94 4.21 -6.37
C GLN A 72 -3.02 2.85 -5.70
N GLU A 73 -1.90 2.31 -5.20
CA GLU A 73 -1.92 1.07 -4.43
C GLU A 73 -2.75 1.15 -3.17
N GLU A 74 -2.64 2.27 -2.44
CA GLU A 74 -3.40 2.45 -1.22
C GLU A 74 -4.90 2.51 -1.52
N VAL A 75 -5.30 3.19 -2.60
CA VAL A 75 -6.69 3.22 -3.06
C VAL A 75 -7.17 1.82 -3.41
N ILE A 76 -6.40 1.06 -4.20
CA ILE A 76 -6.75 -0.33 -4.55
C ILE A 76 -6.87 -1.20 -3.29
N ARG A 77 -5.94 -1.07 -2.34
CA ARG A 77 -5.95 -1.81 -1.07
C ARG A 77 -7.20 -1.48 -0.25
N LYS A 78 -7.55 -0.19 -0.12
CA LYS A 78 -8.76 0.27 0.59
C LYS A 78 -10.03 -0.25 -0.08
N GLN A 79 -10.10 -0.22 -1.41
CA GLN A 79 -11.24 -0.73 -2.17
C GLN A 79 -11.41 -2.25 -1.96
N LYS A 80 -10.32 -3.03 -2.05
CA LYS A 80 -10.34 -4.48 -1.78
C LYS A 80 -10.79 -4.77 -0.34
N ALA A 81 -10.27 -4.03 0.65
CA ALA A 81 -10.68 -4.19 2.04
C ALA A 81 -12.16 -3.87 2.26
N LEU A 82 -12.66 -2.81 1.62
CA LEU A 82 -14.08 -2.44 1.69
C LEU A 82 -14.97 -3.49 1.02
N GLN A 83 -14.55 -4.03 -0.13
CA GLN A 83 -15.26 -5.10 -0.81
C GLN A 83 -15.32 -6.36 0.07
N ALA A 84 -14.20 -6.80 0.63
CA ALA A 84 -14.15 -7.93 1.55
C ALA A 84 -15.03 -7.71 2.80
N ALA A 85 -15.09 -6.48 3.32
CA ALA A 85 -15.97 -6.12 4.44
C ALA A 85 -17.46 -6.17 4.05
N ARG A 86 -17.82 -5.77 2.82
CA ARG A 86 -19.19 -5.90 2.29
C ARG A 86 -19.58 -7.36 2.09
N GLU A 87 -18.68 -8.16 1.53
CA GLU A 87 -18.88 -9.60 1.35
C GLU A 87 -19.13 -10.28 2.70
N ARG A 88 -18.34 -9.99 3.75
CA ARG A 88 -18.59 -10.50 5.11
C ARG A 88 -19.96 -10.15 5.69
N LYS A 89 -20.50 -8.97 5.36
CA LYS A 89 -21.87 -8.57 5.78
C LYS A 89 -22.95 -9.34 5.01
N ASN A 90 -22.66 -9.75 3.78
CA ASN A 90 -23.59 -10.45 2.89
C ASN A 90 -23.48 -11.98 2.99
N THR A 91 -22.37 -12.53 3.49
CA THR A 91 -22.19 -13.97 3.72
C THR A 91 -22.84 -14.47 5.01
N GLY A 92 -23.75 -13.67 5.61
CA GLY A 92 -24.64 -14.05 6.70
C GLY A 92 -24.03 -15.05 7.67
N THR A 93 -23.27 -14.59 8.67
CA THR A 93 -22.95 -15.42 9.82
C THR A 93 -24.28 -15.99 10.36
N PRO A 94 -24.50 -17.32 10.34
CA PRO A 94 -25.77 -17.92 10.77
C PRO A 94 -26.05 -17.73 12.27
N ASP A 95 -25.12 -17.21 13.05
CA ASP A 95 -25.25 -17.19 14.51
C ASP A 95 -26.13 -16.08 15.09
N ASN A 96 -26.75 -15.24 14.25
CA ASN A 96 -27.61 -14.16 14.74
C ASN A 96 -29.09 -14.27 14.31
N TRP A 97 -29.48 -15.33 13.58
CA TRP A 97 -30.90 -15.62 13.32
C TRP A 97 -31.50 -16.54 14.40
N ILE A 98 -30.72 -17.48 14.93
CA ILE A 98 -31.14 -18.39 16.00
C ILE A 98 -31.38 -17.64 17.32
N LEU A 99 -30.58 -16.63 17.63
CA LEU A 99 -30.76 -15.82 18.85
C LEU A 99 -31.91 -14.81 18.76
N LYS A 100 -32.33 -14.38 17.56
CA LYS A 100 -33.39 -13.37 17.40
C LYS A 100 -34.79 -13.97 17.36
N ASN A 101 -34.94 -15.25 17.04
CA ASN A 101 -36.24 -15.92 16.98
C ASN A 101 -36.63 -16.68 18.26
N ASN A 102 -35.70 -16.90 19.19
CA ASN A 102 -35.98 -17.59 20.46
C ASN A 102 -36.36 -16.66 21.62
N LEU A 103 -36.48 -15.34 21.39
CA LEU A 103 -36.98 -14.36 22.38
C LEU A 103 -38.49 -14.06 22.25
N ARG A 104 -39.21 -14.86 21.47
CA ARG A 104 -40.68 -14.92 21.49
C ARG A 104 -41.12 -16.31 21.92
N LEU A 105 -40.99 -16.59 23.21
CA LEU A 105 -41.83 -17.56 23.88
C LEU A 105 -42.41 -16.82 25.09
N ASP A 106 -43.69 -16.48 24.93
CA ASP A 106 -44.76 -16.25 25.92
C ASP A 106 -44.43 -15.54 27.24
#